data_AF-A0A3M1AN27-F1
#
_entry.id   AF-A0A3M1AN27-F1
#
_cell.length_a   1.000
_cell.length_b   1.000
_cell.length_c   1.000
_cell.angle_alpha   90.00
_cell.angle_beta   90.00
_cell.angle_gamma   90.00
#
_symmetry.space_group_name_H-M   'P 1'
#
loop_
_entity.id
_entity.type
_entity.pdbx_description
1 polymer ?
#
loop_
_entity_poly.entity_id
_entity_poly.type
_entity_poly.pdbx_seq_one_letter_code
_entity_poly.pdbx_strand_id
1 'polypeptide(L)'
;TLELGLSGLYGVNDEASHKTKIGAADLTLRWKPLRLNRYRSFEWMSEILFSRRDMPLGQVNSMGFYTFLRYQIAKRWFLAGRFDYSEFPEDNQQNDKAYSAILSFFTTEFQKFELQYQYGLPAEFDNFHRLLFRAVFVIGAHGAHKY
;
A
#
# COMPACT_ATOMS: atom_id res chain seq x y z
N THR A 1 0.09 17.57 -4.76
CA THR A 1 1.53 17.34 -4.53
C THR A 1 1.93 16.09 -5.27
N LEU A 2 3.19 16.03 -5.70
CA LEU A 2 3.82 14.84 -6.26
C LEU A 2 5.08 14.60 -5.44
N GLU A 3 5.23 13.38 -4.94
CA GLU A 3 6.33 12.93 -4.10
C GLU A 3 6.87 11.63 -4.69
N LEU A 4 8.20 11.49 -4.70
CA LEU A 4 8.92 10.32 -5.18
C LEU A 4 9.97 9.96 -4.15
N GLY A 5 10.17 8.67 -3.92
CA GLY A 5 11.17 8.15 -2.99
C GLY A 5 11.92 6.96 -3.55
N LEU A 6 13.14 6.78 -3.05
CA LEU A 6 14.01 5.64 -3.33
C LEU A 6 14.59 5.16 -2.02
N SER A 7 14.64 3.84 -1.82
CA SER A 7 15.25 3.25 -0.64
C SER A 7 16.01 1.97 -1.00
N GLY A 8 16.90 1.54 -0.11
CA GLY A 8 17.68 0.33 -0.30
C GLY A 8 18.17 -0.26 1.02
N LEU A 9 18.32 -1.58 1.03
CA LEU A 9 18.78 -2.36 2.18
C LEU A 9 19.78 -3.44 1.71
N TYR A 10 20.81 -3.67 2.51
CA TYR A 10 21.79 -4.71 2.29
C TYR A 10 22.18 -5.34 3.64
N GLY A 11 22.22 -6.67 3.69
CA GLY A 11 22.61 -7.38 4.90
C GLY A 11 22.89 -8.85 4.67
N VAL A 12 23.51 -9.47 5.67
CA VAL A 12 23.69 -10.92 5.74
C VAL A 12 22.36 -11.56 6.15
N ASN A 13 21.94 -12.62 5.47
CA ASN A 13 20.65 -13.28 5.70
C ASN A 13 20.74 -14.65 6.37
N ASP A 14 21.94 -15.21 6.56
CA ASP A 14 22.16 -16.46 7.27
C ASP A 14 23.57 -16.61 7.89
N GLU A 15 23.80 -17.70 8.61
CA GLU A 15 25.08 -18.01 9.25
C GLU A 15 26.20 -18.31 8.24
N ALA A 16 25.84 -18.73 7.02
CA ALA A 16 26.78 -18.97 5.91
C ALA A 16 27.22 -17.68 5.19
N SER A 17 26.83 -16.50 5.71
CA SER A 17 27.18 -15.19 5.17
C SER A 17 26.61 -14.91 3.77
N HIS A 18 25.52 -15.57 3.38
CA HIS A 18 24.75 -15.17 2.20
C HIS A 18 24.20 -13.75 2.41
N LYS A 19 23.96 -13.06 1.30
CA LYS A 19 23.58 -11.64 1.32
C LYS A 19 22.20 -11.45 0.69
N THR A 20 21.48 -10.48 1.22
CA THR A 20 20.27 -9.97 0.58
C THR A 20 20.44 -8.49 0.27
N LYS A 21 20.04 -8.10 -0.93
CA LYS A 21 19.95 -6.72 -1.39
C LYS A 21 18.51 -6.43 -1.75
N ILE A 22 17.96 -5.35 -1.23
CA ILE A 22 16.62 -4.87 -1.56
C ILE A 22 16.74 -3.44 -2.04
N GLY A 23 16.05 -3.10 -3.12
CA GLY A 23 15.85 -1.74 -3.59
C GLY A 23 14.36 -1.48 -3.76
N ALA A 24 13.90 -0.27 -3.42
CA ALA A 24 12.52 0.12 -3.61
C ALA A 24 12.39 1.53 -4.18
N ALA A 25 11.28 1.76 -4.87
CA ALA A 25 10.87 3.05 -5.37
C ALA A 25 9.41 3.30 -5.04
N ASP A 26 9.09 4.51 -4.60
CA ASP A 26 7.74 4.92 -4.23
C ASP A 26 7.30 6.19 -4.94
N LEU A 27 5.99 6.28 -5.14
CA LEU A 27 5.29 7.38 -5.80
C LEU A 27 4.07 7.74 -4.96
N THR A 28 3.90 9.02 -4.65
CA THR A 28 2.67 9.57 -4.08
C THR A 28 2.22 10.79 -4.86
N LEU A 29 1.04 10.71 -5.46
CA LEU A 29 0.37 11.80 -6.15
C LEU A 29 -0.93 12.15 -5.42
N ARG A 30 -1.07 13.41 -5.03
CA ARG A 30 -2.29 13.97 -4.45
C ARG A 30 -2.79 15.14 -5.28
N TRP A 31 -4.02 15.06 -5.75
CA TRP A 31 -4.65 16.10 -6.55
C TRP A 31 -5.96 16.58 -5.92
N LYS A 32 -6.12 17.90 -5.84
CA LYS A 32 -7.36 18.60 -5.46
C LYS A 32 -7.54 19.82 -6.37
N PRO A 33 -8.72 20.04 -6.96
CA PRO A 33 -8.99 21.19 -7.80
C PRO A 33 -9.10 22.48 -6.97
N LEU A 34 -8.48 23.55 -7.47
CA LEU A 34 -8.35 24.84 -6.77
C LEU A 34 -9.59 25.73 -6.89
N ARG A 35 -10.46 25.52 -7.89
CA ARG A 35 -11.65 26.34 -8.14
C ARG A 35 -12.92 25.50 -8.01
N LEU A 36 -13.76 25.89 -7.06
CA LEU A 36 -15.21 25.64 -6.96
C LEU A 36 -15.72 24.20 -6.68
N ASN A 37 -14.91 23.15 -6.76
CA ASN A 37 -15.39 21.79 -6.45
C ASN A 37 -14.72 21.18 -5.21
N ARG A 38 -15.29 21.49 -4.04
CA ARG A 38 -14.76 21.14 -2.70
C ARG A 38 -14.79 19.62 -2.39
N TYR A 39 -15.34 18.80 -3.29
CA TYR A 39 -15.62 17.37 -3.05
C TYR A 39 -14.97 16.44 -4.07
N ARG A 40 -13.97 16.93 -4.82
CA ARG A 40 -13.18 16.09 -5.73
C ARG A 40 -11.75 16.08 -5.23
N SER A 41 -11.26 14.91 -4.89
CA SER A 41 -9.84 14.71 -4.60
C SER A 41 -9.44 13.34 -5.09
N PHE A 42 -8.22 13.25 -5.58
CA PHE A 42 -7.63 12.02 -6.04
C PHE A 42 -6.29 11.81 -5.33
N GLU A 43 -6.05 10.59 -4.87
CA GLU A 43 -4.78 10.16 -4.31
C GLU A 43 -4.37 8.87 -4.99
N TRP A 44 -3.12 8.81 -5.42
CA TRP A 44 -2.46 7.63 -5.95
C TRP A 44 -1.17 7.40 -5.20
N MET A 45 -1.02 6.22 -4.62
CA MET A 45 0.21 5.77 -3.97
C MET A 45 0.65 4.46 -4.59
N SER A 46 1.92 4.30 -4.88
CA SER A 46 2.48 3.06 -5.39
C SER A 46 3.88 2.85 -4.84
N GLU A 47 4.24 1.60 -4.57
CA GLU A 47 5.60 1.21 -4.21
C GLU A 47 5.94 -0.08 -4.94
N ILE A 48 7.17 -0.17 -5.44
CA ILE A 48 7.75 -1.36 -6.03
C ILE A 48 9.06 -1.70 -5.32
N LEU A 49 9.25 -2.98 -5.03
CA LEU A 49 10.43 -3.55 -4.39
C LEU A 49 11.05 -4.60 -5.30
N PHE A 50 12.37 -4.59 -5.38
CA PHE A 50 13.18 -5.62 -6.02
C PHE A 50 14.13 -6.20 -4.98
N SER A 51 14.15 -7.52 -4.87
CA SER A 51 15.01 -8.26 -3.95
C SER A 51 15.94 -9.16 -4.73
N ARG A 52 17.19 -9.23 -4.28
CA ARG A 52 18.20 -10.18 -4.72
C ARG A 52 18.72 -10.89 -3.49
N ARG A 53 18.39 -12.16 -3.35
CA ARG A 53 18.72 -13.01 -2.21
C ARG A 53 19.69 -14.10 -2.65
N ASP A 54 20.87 -14.12 -2.05
CA ASP A 54 21.80 -15.24 -2.18
C ASP A 54 21.30 -16.41 -1.32
N MET A 55 21.41 -17.61 -1.87
CA MET A 55 20.97 -18.88 -1.29
C MET A 55 22.07 -19.94 -1.47
N PRO A 56 22.07 -21.05 -0.70
CA PRO A 56 23.13 -22.06 -0.79
C PRO A 56 23.36 -22.66 -2.19
N LEU A 57 22.31 -22.74 -3.02
CA LEU A 57 22.35 -23.35 -4.35
C LEU A 57 22.24 -22.33 -5.49
N GLY A 58 22.27 -21.02 -5.21
CA GLY A 58 22.16 -20.00 -6.24
C GLY A 58 21.68 -18.65 -5.72
N GLN A 59 21.01 -17.90 -6.58
CA GLN A 59 20.46 -16.58 -6.26
C GLN A 59 19.04 -16.48 -6.79
N VAL A 60 18.16 -15.89 -5.98
CA VAL A 60 16.78 -15.61 -6.36
C VAL A 60 16.61 -14.11 -6.47
N ASN A 61 16.12 -13.65 -7.62
CA ASN A 61 15.67 -12.28 -7.81
C ASN A 61 14.14 -12.30 -7.78
N SER A 62 13.55 -11.57 -6.85
CA SER A 62 12.09 -11.46 -6.70
C SER A 62 11.66 -10.01 -6.72
N MET A 63 10.39 -9.78 -7.05
CA MET A 63 9.79 -8.45 -6.99
C MET A 63 8.44 -8.46 -6.30
N GLY A 64 8.09 -7.32 -5.71
CA GLY A 64 6.77 -7.08 -5.16
C GLY A 64 6.36 -5.63 -5.41
N PHE A 65 5.07 -5.37 -5.50
CA PHE A 65 4.57 -4.01 -5.59
C PHE A 65 3.16 -3.92 -5.04
N TYR A 66 2.77 -2.71 -4.66
CA TYR A 66 1.37 -2.38 -4.50
C TYR A 66 1.04 -1.08 -5.21
N THR A 67 -0.24 -0.91 -5.52
CA THR A 67 -0.78 0.35 -5.98
C THR A 67 -2.13 0.61 -5.31
N PHE A 68 -2.34 1.85 -4.89
CA PHE A 68 -3.50 2.31 -4.15
C PHE A 68 -4.05 3.57 -4.80
N LEU A 69 -5.34 3.56 -5.08
CA LEU A 69 -6.06 4.68 -5.66
C LEU A 69 -7.22 5.04 -4.75
N ARG A 70 -7.37 6.32 -4.42
CA ARG A 70 -8.52 6.84 -3.66
C ARG A 70 -9.12 8.04 -4.38
N TYR A 71 -10.44 8.04 -4.47
CA TYR A 71 -11.21 9.13 -5.04
C TYR A 71 -12.31 9.58 -4.07
N GLN A 72 -12.48 10.89 -3.94
CA GLN A 72 -13.57 11.48 -3.19
C GLN A 72 -14.82 11.52 -4.07
N ILE A 73 -15.79 10.66 -3.78
CA ILE A 73 -17.05 10.54 -4.53
C ILE A 73 -18.13 11.50 -4.01
N ALA A 74 -18.05 11.90 -2.74
CA ALA A 74 -18.92 12.92 -2.15
C ALA A 74 -18.20 13.63 -0.99
N LYS A 75 -18.83 14.67 -0.41
CA LYS A 75 -18.23 15.51 0.66
C LYS A 75 -17.53 14.72 1.77
N ARG A 76 -18.14 13.61 2.19
CA ARG A 76 -17.67 12.77 3.30
C ARG A 76 -17.33 11.34 2.90
N TRP A 77 -17.47 11.00 1.62
CA TRP A 77 -17.35 9.63 1.12
C TRP A 77 -16.18 9.50 0.16
N PHE A 78 -15.37 8.47 0.39
CA PHE A 78 -14.22 8.15 -0.43
C PHE A 78 -14.30 6.68 -0.82
N LEU A 79 -14.05 6.41 -2.09
CA LEU A 79 -13.88 5.07 -2.61
C LEU A 79 -12.41 4.87 -2.92
N ALA A 80 -11.86 3.73 -2.53
CA ALA A 80 -10.50 3.37 -2.85
C ALA A 80 -10.38 1.91 -3.32
N GLY A 81 -9.36 1.67 -4.13
CA GLY A 81 -8.94 0.36 -4.58
C GLY A 81 -7.47 0.15 -4.26
N ARG A 82 -7.08 -1.08 -3.92
CA ARG A 82 -5.69 -1.49 -3.76
C ARG A 82 -5.44 -2.81 -4.48
N PHE A 83 -4.31 -2.89 -5.15
CA PHE A 83 -3.77 -4.14 -5.67
C PHE A 83 -2.41 -4.39 -5.06
N ASP A 84 -2.18 -5.62 -4.63
CA ASP A 84 -0.93 -6.12 -4.04
C ASP A 84 -0.43 -7.30 -4.88
N TYR A 85 0.88 -7.33 -5.15
CA TYR A 85 1.59 -8.44 -5.81
C TYR A 85 2.91 -8.66 -5.09
N SER A 86 3.26 -9.91 -4.79
CA SER A 86 4.55 -10.25 -4.20
C SER A 86 5.02 -11.62 -4.64
N GLU A 87 6.18 -11.69 -5.27
CA GLU A 87 6.89 -12.95 -5.48
C GLU A 87 7.55 -13.42 -4.18
N PHE A 88 7.78 -14.73 -4.06
CA PHE A 88 8.45 -15.27 -2.90
C PHE A 88 9.96 -14.98 -2.97
N PRO A 89 10.60 -14.59 -1.86
CA PRO A 89 12.02 -14.26 -1.84
C PRO A 89 12.94 -15.46 -2.07
N GLU A 90 12.42 -16.68 -1.93
CA GLU A 90 13.15 -17.94 -2.07
C GLU A 90 12.76 -18.73 -3.33
N ASP A 91 11.66 -18.35 -3.99
CA ASP A 91 11.18 -18.93 -5.25
C ASP A 91 10.37 -17.90 -6.04
N ASN A 92 10.98 -17.30 -7.07
CA ASN A 92 10.31 -16.25 -7.85
C ASN A 92 9.25 -16.77 -8.85
N GLN A 93 9.04 -18.09 -8.93
CA GLN A 93 7.93 -18.66 -9.70
C GLN A 93 6.61 -18.59 -8.92
N GLN A 94 6.67 -18.44 -7.60
CA GLN A 94 5.51 -18.32 -6.72
C GLN A 94 5.22 -16.86 -6.39
N ASN A 95 3.94 -16.49 -6.41
CA ASN A 95 3.49 -15.13 -6.15
C ASN A 95 2.11 -15.07 -5.48
N ASP A 96 1.98 -14.16 -4.54
CA ASP A 96 0.72 -13.81 -3.91
C ASP A 96 0.12 -12.55 -4.55
N LYS A 97 -1.21 -12.53 -4.68
CA LYS A 97 -1.96 -11.35 -5.13
C LYS A 97 -3.10 -11.02 -4.19
N ALA A 98 -3.44 -9.75 -4.09
CA ALA A 98 -4.68 -9.33 -3.42
C ALA A 98 -5.34 -8.13 -4.08
N TYR A 99 -6.67 -8.15 -4.13
CA TYR A 99 -7.50 -7.04 -4.58
C TYR A 99 -8.33 -6.54 -3.41
N SER A 100 -8.26 -5.24 -3.12
CA SER A 100 -9.08 -4.62 -2.07
C SER A 100 -9.95 -3.50 -2.61
N ALA A 101 -11.20 -3.45 -2.16
CA ALA A 101 -12.10 -2.32 -2.32
C ALA A 101 -12.40 -1.73 -0.94
N ILE A 102 -12.29 -0.41 -0.81
CA ILE A 102 -12.38 0.29 0.48
C ILE A 102 -13.37 1.44 0.33
N LEU A 103 -14.34 1.50 1.23
CA LEU A 103 -15.27 2.62 1.37
C LEU A 103 -15.00 3.33 2.69
N SER A 104 -14.65 4.62 2.62
CA SER A 104 -14.38 5.44 3.80
C SER A 104 -15.44 6.53 3.94
N PHE A 105 -15.94 6.71 5.16
CA PHE A 105 -16.87 7.75 5.56
C PHE A 105 -16.33 8.58 6.71
N PHE A 106 -16.23 9.89 6.51
CA PHE A 106 -15.81 10.85 7.53
C PHE A 106 -17.03 11.50 8.17
N THR A 107 -17.33 11.21 9.43
CA THR A 107 -18.42 11.89 10.16
C THR A 107 -18.02 13.32 10.52
N THR A 108 -16.79 13.48 11.02
CA THR A 108 -16.15 14.76 11.36
C THR A 108 -14.68 14.76 10.90
N GLU A 109 -13.94 15.82 11.18
CA GLU A 109 -12.48 15.85 10.94
C GLU A 109 -11.71 14.92 11.89
N PHE A 110 -12.37 14.43 12.95
CA PHE A 110 -11.77 13.61 14.01
C PHE A 110 -12.24 12.17 14.01
N GLN A 111 -13.21 11.83 13.16
CA GLN A 111 -13.89 10.54 13.18
C GLN A 111 -14.06 10.00 11.77
N LYS A 112 -13.62 8.75 11.59
CA LYS A 112 -13.65 8.06 10.30
C LYS A 112 -14.08 6.61 10.48
N PHE A 113 -14.99 6.16 9.63
CA PHE A 113 -15.38 4.76 9.48
C PHE A 113 -14.92 4.25 8.12
N GLU A 114 -14.39 3.04 8.07
CA GLU A 114 -13.95 2.40 6.83
C GLU A 114 -14.38 0.95 6.79
N LEU A 115 -14.90 0.53 5.64
CA LEU A 115 -15.19 -0.85 5.33
C LEU A 115 -14.29 -1.26 4.18
N GLN A 116 -13.52 -2.33 4.37
CA GLN A 116 -12.65 -2.91 3.34
C GLN A 116 -13.08 -4.35 3.08
N TYR A 117 -13.25 -4.66 1.80
CA TYR A 117 -13.32 -6.01 1.30
C TYR A 117 -12.02 -6.35 0.58
N GLN A 118 -11.49 -7.55 0.80
CA GLN A 118 -10.31 -8.06 0.12
C GLN A 118 -10.55 -9.47 -0.40
N TYR A 119 -10.12 -9.71 -1.63
CA TYR A 119 -10.01 -11.03 -2.23
C TYR A 119 -8.52 -11.36 -2.44
N GLY A 120 -8.04 -12.42 -1.80
CA GLY A 120 -6.65 -12.85 -1.85
C GLY A 120 -6.47 -14.13 -2.66
N LEU A 121 -5.36 -14.19 -3.39
CA LEU A 121 -4.93 -15.29 -4.26
C LEU A 121 -3.50 -15.69 -3.84
N PRO A 122 -3.33 -16.40 -2.72
CA PRO A 122 -2.02 -16.88 -2.31
C PRO A 122 -1.53 -18.02 -3.22
N ALA A 123 -0.22 -18.17 -3.40
CA ALA A 123 0.36 -19.22 -4.24
C ALA A 123 0.18 -20.63 -3.65
N GLU A 124 0.28 -20.75 -2.32
CA GLU A 124 0.35 -22.03 -1.61
C GLU A 124 -0.95 -22.42 -0.88
N PHE A 125 -1.97 -21.56 -0.87
CA PHE A 125 -3.21 -21.76 -0.12
C PHE A 125 -4.44 -21.50 -0.98
N ASP A 126 -5.61 -21.86 -0.45
CA ASP A 126 -6.87 -21.51 -1.08
C ASP A 126 -7.10 -19.99 -1.09
N ASN A 127 -7.80 -19.53 -2.13
CA ASN A 127 -8.25 -18.15 -2.24
C ASN A 127 -9.12 -17.79 -1.04
N PHE A 128 -9.01 -16.55 -0.57
CA PHE A 128 -9.74 -16.10 0.61
C PHE A 128 -10.48 -14.78 0.39
N HIS A 129 -11.53 -14.61 1.19
CA HIS A 129 -12.30 -13.38 1.30
C HIS A 129 -12.12 -12.80 2.70
N ARG A 130 -11.83 -11.51 2.81
CA ARG A 130 -11.67 -10.82 4.09
C ARG A 130 -12.50 -9.54 4.11
N LEU A 131 -13.26 -9.36 5.17
CA LEU A 131 -13.97 -8.12 5.48
C LEU A 131 -13.36 -7.48 6.73
N LEU A 132 -12.99 -6.21 6.63
CA LEU A 132 -12.46 -5.43 7.73
C LEU A 132 -13.30 -4.17 7.91
N PHE A 133 -13.78 -3.96 9.13
CA PHE A 133 -14.37 -2.70 9.56
C PHE A 133 -13.40 -1.97 10.48
N ARG A 134 -13.19 -0.68 10.23
CA ARG A 134 -12.31 0.18 11.01
C ARG A 134 -13.04 1.45 11.43
N ALA A 135 -13.06 1.72 12.73
CA ALA A 135 -13.51 2.98 13.31
C ALA A 135 -12.31 3.70 13.92
N VAL A 136 -12.04 4.93 13.49
CA VAL A 136 -10.92 5.75 13.96
C VAL A 136 -11.47 6.98 14.65
N PHE A 137 -11.08 7.18 15.91
CA PHE A 137 -11.41 8.35 16.72
C PHE A 137 -10.11 9.06 17.10
N VAL A 138 -10.01 10.35 16.77
CA VAL A 138 -8.90 11.20 17.16
C VAL A 138 -9.39 12.10 18.30
N ILE A 139 -8.75 12.01 19.47
CA ILE A 139 -9.11 12.79 20.67
C ILE A 139 -7.89 13.61 21.09
N GLY A 140 -7.97 14.94 20.99
CA GLY A 140 -6.87 15.87 21.33
C GLY A 140 -7.04 17.28 20.75
N ALA A 141 -6.21 18.23 21.20
CA ALA A 141 -6.20 19.63 20.73
C ALA A 141 -5.68 19.74 19.28
N HIS A 142 -6.31 20.59 18.47
CA HIS A 142 -5.97 20.78 17.06
C HIS A 142 -4.53 21.27 16.87
N GLY A 143 -3.84 20.77 15.84
CA GLY A 143 -2.64 21.41 15.34
C GLY A 143 -2.99 22.80 14.79
N ALA A 144 -2.20 23.81 15.13
CA ALA A 144 -2.38 25.18 14.65
C ALA A 144 -2.60 25.18 13.13
N HIS A 145 -3.67 25.84 12.68
CA HIS A 145 -3.89 26.10 11.27
C HIS A 145 -2.62 26.73 10.68
N LYS A 146 -2.02 26.13 9.65
CA LYS A 146 -1.07 26.88 8.82
C LYS A 146 -1.88 27.81 7.93
N TYR A 147 -1.71 29.11 8.16
CA TYR A 147 -2.14 30.19 7.27
C TYR A 147 -1.48 30.05 5.90
#